data_AF-A0A7Y2E1J8-F1
#
_entry.id   AF-A0A7Y2E1J8-F1
#
_cell.length_a   1.000
_cell.length_b   1.000
_cell.length_c   1.000
_cell.angle_alpha   90.00
_cell.angle_beta   90.00
_cell.angle_gamma   90.00
#
_symmetry.space_group_name_H-M   'P 1'
#
loop_
_entity.id
_entity.type
_entity.pdbx_description
1 polymer ?
#
loop_
_entity_poly.entity_id
_entity_poly.type
_entity_poly.pdbx_seq_one_letter_code
_entity_poly.pdbx_strand_id
1 'polypeptide(L)'
;MVRNWWKALAIILIFYSIVAGFLGQVPDQVIIYQSIRNLYFHVPMWFSMMAILLVGMIYSIKYLASGNPLHDHKASESVHVGFLLGSLGLLTGMIWARFTWGAFWVSADPQLNGAAAT
;
A
#
# COMPACT_ATOMS: atom_id res chain seq x y z
N MET A 1 -8.86 29.16 -10.25
CA MET A 1 -7.61 28.79 -9.55
C MET A 1 -7.77 27.39 -8.98
N VAL A 2 -6.98 26.42 -9.45
CA VAL A 2 -7.06 25.05 -8.94
C VAL A 2 -6.45 25.05 -7.54
N ARG A 3 -7.24 24.77 -6.51
CA ARG A 3 -6.77 24.82 -5.11
C ARG A 3 -5.85 23.62 -4.87
N ASN A 4 -4.55 23.80 -5.05
CA ASN A 4 -3.54 22.73 -4.93
C ASN A 4 -3.13 22.43 -3.47
N TRP A 5 -3.72 23.10 -2.49
CA TRP A 5 -3.44 22.94 -1.06
C TRP A 5 -3.47 21.48 -0.59
N TRP A 6 -4.40 20.67 -1.10
CA TRP A 6 -4.54 19.27 -0.71
C TRP A 6 -3.39 18.40 -1.22
N LYS A 7 -2.77 18.77 -2.36
CA LYS A 7 -1.57 18.09 -2.87
C LYS A 7 -0.36 18.39 -1.98
N ALA A 8 -0.19 19.65 -1.59
CA ALA A 8 0.86 20.04 -0.66
C ALA A 8 0.67 19.37 0.71
N LEU A 9 -0.56 19.34 1.21
CA LEU A 9 -0.90 18.62 2.44
C LEU A 9 -0.57 17.13 2.34
N ALA A 10 -0.91 16.47 1.22
CA ALA A 10 -0.59 15.07 1.01
C ALA A 10 0.93 14.81 1.07
N ILE A 11 1.74 15.66 0.42
CA ILE A 11 3.20 15.55 0.46
C ILE A 11 3.71 15.70 1.90
N ILE A 12 3.20 16.70 2.65
CA ILE A 12 3.58 16.93 4.05
C ILE A 12 3.22 15.72 4.93
N LEU A 13 2.03 15.15 4.77
CA LEU A 13 1.57 13.99 5.55
C LEU A 13 2.36 12.72 5.23
N ILE A 14 2.72 12.51 3.97
CA ILE A 14 3.59 11.39 3.56
C ILE A 14 4.98 11.56 4.19
N PHE A 15 5.56 12.76 4.07
CA PHE A 15 6.87 13.04 4.66
C PHE A 15 6.86 12.87 6.19
N TYR A 16 5.84 13.40 6.86
CA TYR A 16 5.64 13.21 8.29
C TYR A 16 5.54 11.73 8.65
N SER A 17 4.75 10.94 7.91
CA SER A 17 4.60 9.50 8.17
C SER A 17 5.93 8.74 8.03
N ILE A 18 6.77 9.12 7.05
CA ILE A 18 8.12 8.55 6.87
C ILE A 18 8.98 8.86 8.10
N VAL A 19 9.09 10.12 8.48
CA VAL A 19 9.92 10.57 9.61
C VAL A 19 9.43 9.96 10.92
N ALA A 20 8.12 10.02 11.19
CA ALA A 20 7.50 9.49 12.39
C ALA A 20 7.60 7.97 12.49
N GLY A 21 7.45 7.24 11.37
CA GLY A 21 7.59 5.78 11.37
C GLY A 21 9.01 5.30 11.69
N PHE A 22 10.04 6.04 11.26
CA PHE A 22 11.43 5.72 11.55
C PHE A 22 11.92 6.22 12.92
N LEU A 23 11.48 7.39 13.37
CA LEU A 23 11.96 8.01 14.61
C LEU A 23 11.05 7.79 15.82
N GLY A 24 9.79 7.40 15.60
CA GLY A 24 8.82 7.16 16.66
C GLY A 24 9.28 6.09 17.65
N GLN A 25 8.80 6.16 18.88
CA GLN A 25 9.08 5.10 19.85
C GLN A 25 8.24 3.87 19.52
N VAL A 26 8.85 2.70 19.61
CA VAL A 26 8.18 1.41 19.44
C VAL A 26 8.42 0.56 20.68
N PRO A 27 7.41 -0.19 21.14
CA PRO A 27 7.59 -1.10 22.25
C PRO A 27 8.66 -2.14 21.93
N ASP A 28 9.48 -2.48 22.91
CA ASP A 28 10.49 -3.54 22.74
C ASP A 28 9.80 -4.89 22.55
N GLN A 29 10.02 -5.49 21.38
CA GLN A 29 9.49 -6.79 21.02
C GLN A 29 10.59 -7.86 21.11
N VAL A 30 10.28 -9.00 21.74
CA VAL A 30 11.25 -10.08 22.01
C VAL A 30 11.76 -10.76 20.72
N ILE A 31 10.93 -10.78 19.66
CA ILE A 31 11.24 -11.49 18.41
C ILE A 31 11.76 -10.52 17.34
N ILE A 32 10.99 -9.46 17.09
CA ILE A 32 11.19 -8.55 15.96
C ILE A 32 11.91 -7.25 16.35
N TYR A 33 12.12 -6.98 17.64
CA TYR A 33 12.80 -5.78 18.14
C TYR A 33 12.36 -4.50 17.40
N GLN A 34 13.29 -3.79 16.76
CA GLN A 34 13.04 -2.55 16.02
C GLN A 34 12.48 -2.77 14.60
N SER A 35 12.46 -4.01 14.09
CA SER A 35 11.93 -4.31 12.73
C SER A 35 10.41 -4.18 12.63
N ILE A 36 9.70 -4.15 13.78
CA ILE A 36 8.26 -3.84 13.85
C ILE A 36 7.90 -2.49 13.22
N ARG A 37 8.86 -1.55 13.12
CA ARG A 37 8.69 -0.27 12.43
C ARG A 37 8.23 -0.42 10.99
N ASN A 38 8.60 -1.52 10.33
CA ASN A 38 8.14 -1.83 8.97
C ASN A 38 6.60 -1.88 8.87
N LEU A 39 5.90 -2.29 9.94
CA LEU A 39 4.45 -2.39 9.95
C LEU A 39 3.76 -1.03 9.74
N TYR A 40 4.37 0.06 10.23
CA TYR A 40 3.86 1.42 10.02
C TYR A 40 3.89 1.87 8.56
N PHE A 41 4.71 1.23 7.73
CA PHE A 41 4.76 1.50 6.29
C PHE A 41 3.93 0.48 5.53
N HIS A 42 4.10 -0.80 5.83
CA HIS A 42 3.47 -1.90 5.12
C HIS A 42 1.94 -1.84 5.20
N VAL A 43 1.37 -1.70 6.40
CA VAL A 43 -0.09 -1.79 6.59
C VAL A 43 -0.83 -0.63 5.91
N PRO A 44 -0.42 0.65 6.07
CA PRO A 44 -1.07 1.74 5.34
C PRO A 44 -0.91 1.63 3.82
N MET A 45 0.25 1.18 3.31
CA MET A 45 0.45 0.96 1.88
C MET A 45 -0.50 -0.11 1.33
N TRP A 46 -0.68 -1.20 2.06
CA TRP A 46 -1.61 -2.28 1.69
C TRP A 46 -3.06 -1.78 1.57
N PHE A 47 -3.56 -1.09 2.61
CA PHE A 47 -4.92 -0.53 2.56
C PHE A 47 -5.08 0.55 1.49
N SER A 48 -4.05 1.36 1.25
CA SER A 48 -4.05 2.38 0.19
C SER A 48 -4.11 1.74 -1.20
N MET A 49 -3.38 0.64 -1.43
CA MET A 49 -3.49 -0.16 -2.65
C MET A 49 -4.91 -0.67 -2.84
N MET A 50 -5.51 -1.31 -1.82
CA MET A 50 -6.86 -1.86 -1.92
C MET A 50 -7.89 -0.77 -2.26
N ALA A 51 -7.78 0.39 -1.62
CA ALA A 51 -8.66 1.52 -1.89
C ALA A 51 -8.51 2.07 -3.32
N ILE A 52 -7.27 2.25 -3.81
CA ILE A 52 -7.06 2.81 -5.16
C ILE A 52 -7.42 1.81 -6.26
N LEU A 53 -7.17 0.51 -6.06
CA LEU A 53 -7.61 -0.53 -7.00
C LEU A 53 -9.14 -0.66 -7.02
N LEU A 54 -9.82 -0.49 -5.89
CA LEU A 54 -11.27 -0.41 -5.84
C LEU A 54 -11.80 0.78 -6.65
N VAL A 55 -11.16 1.95 -6.52
CA VAL A 55 -11.48 3.13 -7.34
C VAL A 55 -11.26 2.82 -8.83
N GLY A 56 -10.15 2.17 -9.19
CA GLY A 56 -9.87 1.71 -10.55
C GLY A 56 -10.99 0.81 -11.09
N MET A 57 -11.39 -0.21 -10.33
CA MET A 57 -12.49 -1.12 -10.68
C MET A 57 -13.81 -0.37 -10.92
N ILE A 58 -14.17 0.57 -10.04
CA ILE A 58 -15.37 1.38 -10.20
C ILE A 58 -15.32 2.20 -11.50
N TYR A 59 -14.18 2.83 -11.81
CA TYR A 59 -14.05 3.60 -13.05
C TYR A 59 -14.02 2.72 -14.30
N SER A 60 -13.48 1.50 -14.23
CA SER A 60 -13.57 0.53 -15.33
C SER A 60 -15.03 0.13 -15.61
N ILE A 61 -15.82 -0.15 -14.57
CA ILE A 61 -17.26 -0.44 -14.75
C ILE A 61 -17.99 0.76 -15.37
N LYS A 62 -17.70 1.97 -14.89
CA LYS A 62 -18.28 3.21 -15.46
C LYS A 62 -17.87 3.44 -16.91
N TYR A 63 -16.64 3.11 -17.27
CA TYR A 63 -16.17 3.19 -18.65
C TYR A 63 -16.95 2.22 -19.55
N LEU A 64 -17.10 0.96 -19.15
CA LEU A 64 -17.88 -0.03 -19.90
C LEU A 64 -19.35 0.38 -20.07
N ALA A 65 -19.93 1.04 -19.07
CA ALA A 65 -21.33 1.49 -19.12
C ALA A 65 -21.55 2.76 -19.98
N SER A 66 -20.55 3.64 -20.08
CA SER A 66 -20.72 4.97 -20.70
C SER A 66 -19.89 5.22 -21.96
N GLY A 67 -18.85 4.42 -22.21
CA GLY A 67 -17.87 4.64 -23.28
C GLY A 67 -17.02 5.91 -23.10
N ASN A 68 -17.08 6.60 -21.97
CA ASN A 68 -16.40 7.89 -21.78
C ASN A 68 -14.88 7.70 -21.52
N PRO A 69 -13.99 8.20 -22.40
CA PRO A 69 -12.54 8.05 -22.24
C PRO A 69 -11.97 8.62 -20.93
N LEU A 70 -12.65 9.61 -20.31
CA LEU A 70 -12.23 10.13 -19.01
C LEU A 70 -12.34 9.11 -17.88
N HIS A 71 -13.23 8.12 -18.01
CA HIS A 71 -13.33 7.03 -17.03
C HIS A 71 -12.20 6.02 -17.22
N ASP A 72 -11.83 5.74 -18.47
CA ASP A 72 -10.70 4.88 -18.79
C ASP A 72 -9.37 5.45 -18.27
N HIS A 73 -9.11 6.74 -18.53
CA HIS A 73 -7.93 7.41 -17.97
C HIS A 73 -7.87 7.32 -16.45
N LYS A 74 -8.98 7.57 -15.74
CA LYS A 74 -9.02 7.46 -14.28
C LYS A 74 -8.79 6.03 -13.79
N ALA A 75 -9.30 5.03 -14.51
CA ALA A 75 -9.08 3.63 -14.20
C ALA A 75 -7.60 3.25 -14.36
N SER A 76 -7.00 3.59 -15.51
CA SER A 76 -5.59 3.30 -15.81
C SER A 76 -4.64 3.95 -14.80
N GLU A 77 -4.82 5.23 -14.49
CA GLU A 77 -3.97 5.92 -13.50
C GLU A 77 -4.13 5.33 -12.09
N SER A 78 -5.34 4.92 -11.72
CA SER A 78 -5.59 4.26 -10.43
C SER A 78 -4.87 2.91 -10.35
N VAL A 79 -4.86 2.13 -11.44
CA VAL A 79 -4.16 0.85 -11.51
C VAL A 79 -2.65 1.02 -11.44
N HIS A 80 -2.07 2.01 -12.13
CA HIS A 80 -0.62 2.29 -12.05
C HIS A 80 -0.18 2.63 -10.62
N VAL A 81 -0.94 3.50 -9.93
CA VAL A 81 -0.66 3.86 -8.53
C VAL A 81 -0.87 2.65 -7.62
N GLY A 82 -1.93 1.87 -7.83
CA GLY A 82 -2.20 0.64 -7.09
C GLY A 82 -1.10 -0.39 -7.24
N PHE A 83 -0.57 -0.58 -8.46
CA PHE A 83 0.52 -1.50 -8.74
C PHE A 83 1.82 -1.09 -8.05
N LEU A 84 2.13 0.22 -8.04
CA LEU A 84 3.28 0.74 -7.31
C LEU A 84 3.15 0.45 -5.79
N LEU A 85 2.00 0.80 -5.20
CA LEU A 85 1.74 0.54 -3.78
C LEU A 85 1.73 -0.96 -3.45
N GLY A 86 1.21 -1.79 -4.35
CA GLY A 86 1.20 -3.24 -4.20
C GLY A 86 2.59 -3.85 -4.26
N SER A 87 3.43 -3.39 -5.20
CA SER A 87 4.81 -3.85 -5.32
C SER A 87 5.63 -3.52 -4.06
N LEU A 88 5.50 -2.29 -3.56
CA LEU A 88 6.14 -1.86 -2.30
C LEU A 88 5.55 -2.61 -1.09
N GLY A 89 4.23 -2.83 -1.09
CA GLY A 89 3.53 -3.62 -0.08
C GLY A 89 4.06 -5.06 -0.03
N LEU A 90 4.21 -5.73 -1.17
CA LEU A 90 4.77 -7.07 -1.26
C LEU A 90 6.22 -7.11 -0.77
N LEU A 91 7.07 -6.19 -1.21
CA LEU A 91 8.48 -6.13 -0.77
C LEU A 91 8.59 -5.94 0.75
N THR A 92 7.84 -5.00 1.31
CA THR A 92 7.84 -4.74 2.76
C THR A 92 7.17 -5.86 3.55
N GLY A 93 6.17 -6.53 2.99
CA GLY A 93 5.51 -7.70 3.58
C GLY A 93 6.46 -8.90 3.67
N MET A 94 7.19 -9.18 2.59
CA MET A 94 8.21 -10.25 2.57
C MET A 94 9.32 -10.01 3.59
N ILE A 95 9.76 -8.75 3.77
CA ILE A 95 10.76 -8.40 4.77
C ILE A 95 10.21 -8.66 6.18
N TRP A 96 8.97 -8.23 6.47
CA TRP A 96 8.33 -8.47 7.76
C TRP A 96 8.14 -9.97 8.04
N ALA A 97 7.73 -10.74 7.03
CA ALA A 97 7.59 -12.19 7.14
C ALA A 97 8.92 -12.85 7.51
N ARG A 98 10.03 -12.43 6.89
CA ARG A 98 11.37 -12.95 7.21
C ARG A 98 11.77 -12.69 8.66
N PHE A 99 11.51 -11.50 9.19
CA PHE A 99 11.85 -11.17 10.57
C PHE A 99 10.91 -11.81 11.61
N THR A 100 9.65 -12.08 11.23
CA THR A 100 8.65 -12.64 12.15
C THR A 100 8.65 -14.16 12.17
N TRP A 101 8.81 -14.80 11.01
CA TRP A 101 8.69 -16.25 10.86
C TRP A 101 9.94 -16.93 10.28
N GLY A 102 11.02 -16.19 10.03
CA GLY A 102 12.27 -16.74 9.52
C GLY A 102 12.27 -17.07 8.02
N ALA A 103 11.16 -16.85 7.31
CA ALA A 103 11.02 -17.11 5.88
C ALA A 103 10.40 -15.89 5.16
N PHE A 104 10.86 -15.60 3.95
CA PHE A 104 10.31 -14.51 3.12
C PHE A 104 8.87 -14.75 2.68
N TRP A 105 8.47 -16.02 2.61
CA TRP A 105 7.15 -16.46 2.19
C TRP A 105 6.83 -17.74 2.97
N VAL A 106 5.84 -17.69 3.87
CA VAL A 106 5.41 -18.88 4.61
C VAL A 106 4.33 -19.57 3.79
N SER A 107 4.70 -20.61 3.06
CA SER A 107 3.81 -21.35 2.15
C SER A 107 2.59 -21.98 2.86
N ALA A 108 2.63 -22.12 4.18
CA ALA A 108 1.54 -22.67 4.98
C ALA A 108 0.57 -21.62 5.55
N ASP A 109 0.80 -20.32 5.38
CA ASP A 109 -0.08 -19.26 5.91
C ASP A 109 -0.93 -18.62 4.80
N PRO A 110 -2.26 -18.89 4.76
CA PRO A 110 -3.17 -18.31 3.78
C PRO A 110 -3.22 -16.77 3.81
N GLN A 111 -2.97 -16.16 4.97
CA GLN A 111 -3.07 -14.70 5.15
C GLN A 111 -1.89 -13.98 4.48
N LEU A 112 -0.74 -14.62 4.40
CA LEU A 112 0.43 -14.12 3.68
C LEU A 112 0.35 -14.34 2.18
N ASN A 113 -0.20 -15.49 1.80
CA ASN A 113 -0.15 -15.94 0.42
C ASN A 113 -1.28 -15.33 -0.41
N GLY A 114 -2.33 -14.76 0.19
CA GLY A 114 -3.47 -14.20 -0.55
C GLY A 114 -3.12 -13.13 -1.61
N ALA A 115 -1.96 -12.48 -1.50
CA ALA A 115 -1.48 -11.52 -2.50
C ALA A 115 -0.77 -12.15 -3.72
N ALA A 116 -0.14 -13.32 -3.54
CA ALA A 116 0.63 -14.01 -4.58
C ALA A 116 0.04 -15.37 -5.00
N ALA A 117 -0.96 -15.87 -4.28
CA ALA A 117 -1.70 -17.06 -4.59
C ALA A 117 -2.72 -16.74 -5.69
N THR A 118 -2.35 -17.03 -6.92
CA THR A 118 -3.29 -17.41 -7.99
C THR A 118 -3.75 -18.84 -7.78
#